data_AF-A0A6P1NYF0-F1
#
_entry.id   AF-A0A6P1NYF0-F1
#
_cell.length_a   1.000
_cell.length_b   1.000
_cell.length_c   1.000
_cell.angle_alpha   90.00
_cell.angle_beta   90.00
_cell.angle_gamma   90.00
#
_symmetry.space_group_name_H-M   'P 1'
#
loop_
_entity.id
_entity.type
_entity.pdbx_description
1 polymer ?
#
loop_
_entity_poly.entity_id
_entity_poly.type
_entity_poly.pdbx_seq_one_letter_code
_entity_poly.pdbx_strand_id
1 'polypeptide(L)'
;MKTLKTYFLLGTFCLLSGVTWAQKEATFWYFGRNAALSFADGTPKAVKPGNLFSEEGSATASDARGNLLFYSNGMRVWNRNGELMANGDELKGHESSTQAALILPKPGSSSTYYLFTTDFQGMSNGLQYHLVDMSKNGGLGEVITKNNLIFAPVAEKLTAVRHENGRDYWIITHRWNSSAFYAYLLTANGLTFTPVESRLGSMSAGDDGAAIGYLKASPAGDKLAMATWATVNKLELFDFDRATGVVSNALDLGRFDEAYGVEFSSDGSKLYGAKNGLSGGEARIFQFNLEAGNAEAIKLSGQQVAKSMSRKIGALQLGPDGRIYVARSGNNWLGVIQEPNKLGKDCNYKDAGVSLGNQKSELGLPNFPGFYFQNILPTTGQVVQKQ
;
A
#
# COMPACT_ATOMS: atom_id res chain seq x y z
N MET A 1 55.07 5.64 -55.29
CA MET A 1 55.01 6.41 -54.03
C MET A 1 53.61 6.30 -53.47
N LYS A 2 53.45 5.61 -52.33
CA LYS A 2 52.15 5.29 -51.71
C LYS A 2 51.70 6.47 -50.83
N THR A 3 50.47 6.95 -51.02
CA THR A 3 49.83 8.01 -50.23
C THR A 3 49.25 7.44 -48.93
N LEU A 4 49.66 8.02 -47.80
CA LEU A 4 49.19 7.72 -46.44
C LEU A 4 47.79 8.36 -46.24
N LYS A 5 46.79 7.57 -45.85
CA LYS A 5 45.49 8.08 -45.36
C LYS A 5 45.44 7.93 -43.84
N THR A 6 45.47 9.07 -43.15
CA THR A 6 45.23 9.17 -41.71
C THR A 6 43.71 9.19 -41.46
N TYR A 7 43.17 8.16 -40.83
CA TYR A 7 41.78 8.14 -40.36
C TYR A 7 41.71 8.69 -38.93
N PHE A 8 41.11 9.87 -38.76
CA PHE A 8 40.73 10.40 -37.46
C PHE A 8 39.36 9.81 -37.08
N LEU A 9 39.32 8.97 -36.05
CA LEU A 9 38.08 8.42 -35.49
C LEU A 9 37.55 9.41 -34.44
N LEU A 10 36.52 10.20 -34.77
CA LEU A 10 35.75 10.97 -33.79
C LEU A 10 34.61 10.08 -33.27
N GLY A 11 34.81 9.41 -32.15
CA GLY A 11 33.76 8.68 -31.43
C GLY A 11 33.06 9.60 -30.44
N THR A 12 31.94 10.21 -30.84
CA THR A 12 31.07 10.95 -29.91
C THR A 12 30.27 9.93 -29.10
N PHE A 13 30.70 9.70 -27.86
CA PHE A 13 29.98 8.85 -26.90
C PHE A 13 28.75 9.63 -26.40
N CYS A 14 27.58 9.37 -26.96
CA CYS A 14 26.30 9.87 -26.45
C CYS A 14 25.99 9.18 -25.10
N LEU A 15 26.45 9.78 -24.00
CA LEU A 15 25.89 9.53 -22.67
C LEU A 15 24.47 10.10 -22.63
N LEU A 16 23.49 9.31 -23.07
CA LEU A 16 22.11 9.49 -22.64
C LEU A 16 22.07 9.15 -21.15
N SER A 17 22.26 10.15 -20.31
CA SER A 17 21.87 10.10 -18.90
C SER A 17 20.34 9.98 -18.88
N GLY A 18 19.83 8.75 -18.91
CA GLY A 18 18.46 8.47 -18.53
C GLY A 18 18.27 9.01 -17.12
N VAL A 19 17.47 10.05 -16.96
CA VAL A 19 17.03 10.50 -15.65
C VAL A 19 16.16 9.38 -15.10
N THR A 20 16.75 8.49 -14.30
CA THR A 20 15.99 7.54 -13.49
C THR A 20 15.27 8.38 -12.45
N TRP A 21 13.96 8.54 -12.60
CA TRP A 21 13.12 9.15 -11.58
C TRP A 21 13.17 8.22 -10.37
N ALA A 22 13.88 8.64 -9.32
CA ALA A 22 13.85 7.93 -8.06
C ALA A 22 12.43 8.10 -7.47
N GLN A 23 11.68 7.00 -7.37
CA GLN A 23 10.36 6.97 -6.73
C GLN A 23 10.57 6.96 -5.21
N LYS A 24 10.84 8.14 -4.62
CA LYS A 24 11.14 8.31 -3.19
C LYS A 24 9.91 8.70 -2.36
N GLU A 25 8.73 8.73 -2.94
CA GLU A 25 7.50 9.16 -2.27
C GLU A 25 7.10 8.26 -1.09
N ALA A 26 7.54 6.99 -1.10
CA ALA A 26 7.33 6.02 -0.03
C ALA A 26 8.52 5.90 0.95
N THR A 27 9.40 6.90 1.01
CA THR A 27 10.64 6.87 1.82
C THR A 27 10.38 6.80 3.33
N PHE A 28 9.37 7.51 3.83
CA PHE A 28 9.04 7.56 5.25
C PHE A 28 7.74 6.83 5.54
N TRP A 29 7.72 6.10 6.65
CA TRP A 29 6.57 5.32 7.10
C TRP A 29 6.26 5.70 8.55
N TYR A 30 5.06 6.23 8.81
CA TYR A 30 4.56 6.53 10.16
C TYR A 30 3.29 5.71 10.46
N PHE A 31 3.30 4.89 11.52
CA PHE A 31 2.25 3.91 11.79
C PHE A 31 2.24 3.43 13.25
N GLY A 32 1.24 2.61 13.61
CA GLY A 32 1.17 1.92 14.90
C GLY A 32 1.15 2.89 16.09
N ARG A 33 1.95 2.59 17.12
CA ARG A 33 2.12 3.46 18.30
C ARG A 33 3.38 4.30 18.15
N ASN A 34 3.25 5.44 17.47
CA ASN A 34 4.32 6.42 17.23
C ASN A 34 5.53 5.85 16.45
N ALA A 35 5.38 4.69 15.79
CA ALA A 35 6.48 4.07 15.06
C ALA A 35 6.78 4.87 13.79
N ALA A 36 8.06 4.97 13.46
CA ALA A 36 8.52 5.65 12.26
C ALA A 36 9.72 4.92 11.65
N LEU A 37 9.69 4.66 10.35
CA LEU A 37 10.80 4.10 9.58
C LEU A 37 11.19 5.05 8.44
N SER A 38 12.47 5.01 8.07
CA SER A 38 12.98 5.63 6.85
C SER A 38 13.75 4.62 6.01
N PHE A 39 13.54 4.71 4.70
CA PHE A 39 14.21 3.93 3.67
C PHE A 39 15.26 4.74 2.89
N ALA A 40 15.55 5.98 3.33
CA ALA A 40 16.37 6.93 2.57
C ALA A 40 17.78 6.41 2.24
N ASP A 41 18.33 5.53 3.07
CA ASP A 41 19.68 4.97 2.94
C ASP A 41 19.69 3.53 2.39
N GLY A 42 18.59 3.08 1.78
CA GLY A 42 18.47 1.76 1.16
C GLY A 42 18.27 0.59 2.13
N THR A 43 18.37 0.83 3.44
CA THR A 43 17.97 -0.12 4.49
C THR A 43 16.98 0.56 5.43
N PRO A 44 15.82 -0.06 5.73
CA PRO A 44 14.85 0.50 6.66
C PRO A 44 15.44 0.65 8.06
N LYS A 45 15.28 1.83 8.65
CA LYS A 45 15.71 2.10 10.02
C LYS A 45 14.70 2.94 10.77
N ALA A 46 14.59 2.70 12.07
CA ALA A 46 13.80 3.53 12.96
C ALA A 46 14.34 4.97 12.94
N VAL A 47 13.43 5.94 12.85
CA VAL A 47 13.74 7.37 12.89
C VAL A 47 12.95 8.04 14.00
N LYS A 48 13.02 9.38 14.09
CA LYS A 48 12.29 10.16 15.09
C LYS A 48 10.81 9.71 15.12
N PRO A 49 10.29 9.26 16.27
CA PRO A 49 8.90 8.86 16.42
C PRO A 49 7.95 9.96 15.97
N GLY A 50 6.82 9.56 15.40
CA GLY A 50 5.71 10.48 15.12
C GLY A 50 4.83 10.69 16.34
N ASN A 51 3.78 11.49 16.16
CA ASN A 51 2.71 11.69 17.13
C ASN A 51 1.41 10.93 16.76
N LEU A 52 1.52 9.98 15.82
CA LEU A 52 0.43 9.16 15.33
C LEU A 52 0.24 7.93 16.22
N PHE A 53 -1.00 7.71 16.63
CA PHE A 53 -1.50 6.41 17.03
C PHE A 53 -2.48 5.90 15.96
N SER A 54 -2.38 4.61 15.63
CA SER A 54 -3.38 3.88 14.87
C SER A 54 -3.28 2.40 15.20
N GLU A 55 -4.42 1.77 15.47
CA GLU A 55 -4.52 0.32 15.62
C GLU A 55 -4.30 -0.39 14.29
N GLU A 56 -4.74 0.26 13.20
CA GLU A 56 -4.73 -0.28 11.87
C GLU A 56 -4.10 0.71 10.87
N GLY A 57 -4.84 1.13 9.84
CA GLY A 57 -4.30 1.83 8.69
C GLY A 57 -3.78 3.24 9.00
N SER A 58 -2.70 3.62 8.33
CA SER A 58 -2.20 4.99 8.29
C SER A 58 -1.84 5.40 6.86
N ALA A 59 -1.43 6.64 6.65
CA ALA A 59 -0.82 7.07 5.40
C ALA A 59 0.33 8.04 5.69
N THR A 60 1.35 8.03 4.83
CA THR A 60 2.50 8.95 4.89
C THR A 60 2.80 9.46 3.49
N ALA A 61 3.16 10.74 3.38
CA ALA A 61 3.57 11.35 2.13
C ALA A 61 5.01 11.86 2.23
N SER A 62 5.84 11.47 1.27
CA SER A 62 7.13 12.10 0.99
C SER A 62 7.09 12.74 -0.40
N ASP A 63 7.90 13.78 -0.61
CA ASP A 63 8.08 14.35 -1.95
C ASP A 63 8.90 13.41 -2.87
N ALA A 64 9.02 13.77 -4.14
CA ALA A 64 9.81 13.03 -5.14
C ALA A 64 11.31 12.94 -4.81
N ARG A 65 11.82 13.72 -3.84
CA ARG A 65 13.20 13.65 -3.35
C ARG A 65 13.31 12.79 -2.08
N GLY A 66 12.20 12.33 -1.52
CA GLY A 66 12.11 11.52 -0.32
C GLY A 66 12.03 12.32 0.97
N ASN A 67 11.75 13.62 0.91
CA ASN A 67 11.57 14.42 2.12
C ASN A 67 10.15 14.22 2.68
N LEU A 68 10.02 14.03 3.99
CA LEU A 68 8.73 13.92 4.66
C LEU A 68 7.89 15.20 4.45
N LEU A 69 6.64 15.03 4.06
CA LEU A 69 5.66 16.11 3.94
C LEU A 69 4.70 16.12 5.12
N PHE A 70 3.93 15.03 5.27
CA PHE A 70 2.92 14.86 6.31
C PHE A 70 2.50 13.39 6.43
N TYR A 71 1.75 13.06 7.49
CA TYR A 71 1.18 11.73 7.71
C TYR A 71 -0.16 11.81 8.43
N SER A 72 -0.97 10.75 8.37
CA SER A 72 -2.32 10.71 8.91
C SER A 72 -2.72 9.30 9.40
N ASN A 73 -3.58 9.25 10.42
CA ASN A 73 -4.28 8.03 10.87
C ASN A 73 -5.74 7.99 10.41
N GLY A 74 -6.14 8.83 9.46
CA GLY A 74 -7.52 8.96 9.01
C GLY A 74 -8.41 9.91 9.83
N MET A 75 -8.03 10.22 11.07
CA MET A 75 -8.76 11.16 11.94
C MET A 75 -8.06 12.52 12.07
N ARG A 76 -6.72 12.51 12.00
CA ARG A 76 -5.87 13.69 12.10
C ARG A 76 -4.74 13.65 11.06
N VAL A 77 -4.18 14.82 10.77
CA VAL A 77 -3.03 15.04 9.88
C VAL A 77 -1.94 15.75 10.65
N TRP A 78 -0.73 15.24 10.61
CA TRP A 78 0.45 15.86 11.19
C TRP A 78 1.42 16.29 10.10
N ASN A 79 2.01 17.46 10.25
CA ASN A 79 3.05 17.97 9.36
C ASN A 79 4.39 17.23 9.60
N ARG A 80 5.41 17.55 8.80
CA ARG A 80 6.75 16.95 8.91
C ARG A 80 7.47 17.18 10.24
N ASN A 81 7.07 18.18 11.03
CA ASN A 81 7.62 18.42 12.37
C ASN A 81 6.97 17.52 13.44
N GLY A 82 5.88 16.85 13.07
CA GLY A 82 5.03 16.06 13.96
C GLY A 82 3.94 16.89 14.63
N GLU A 83 3.75 18.14 14.26
CA GLU A 83 2.70 19.00 14.81
C GLU A 83 1.39 18.75 14.08
N LEU A 84 0.25 18.94 14.75
CA LEU A 84 -1.05 18.91 14.10
C LEU A 84 -1.06 19.93 12.96
N MET A 85 -1.36 19.48 11.73
CA MET A 85 -1.46 20.36 10.58
C MET A 85 -2.65 21.30 10.75
N ALA A 86 -2.54 22.53 10.25
CA ALA A 86 -3.66 23.48 10.28
C ALA A 86 -4.90 22.88 9.60
N ASN A 87 -6.04 22.94 10.31
CA ASN A 87 -7.31 22.31 9.93
C ASN A 87 -7.25 20.79 9.71
N GLY A 88 -6.18 20.14 10.19
CA GLY A 88 -5.90 18.72 10.05
C GLY A 88 -6.54 17.83 11.10
N ASP A 89 -7.54 18.31 11.84
CA ASP A 89 -8.28 17.60 12.86
C ASP A 89 -9.73 17.32 12.46
N GLU A 90 -10.41 16.49 13.25
CA GLU A 90 -11.83 16.14 13.08
C GLU A 90 -12.16 15.59 11.68
N LEU A 91 -11.23 14.82 11.10
CA LEU A 91 -11.51 14.09 9.88
C LEU A 91 -12.45 12.93 10.16
N LYS A 92 -13.31 12.62 9.20
CA LYS A 92 -14.36 11.58 9.32
C LYS A 92 -13.88 10.18 8.92
N GLY A 93 -12.58 9.91 8.91
CA GLY A 93 -12.05 8.56 8.90
C GLY A 93 -11.92 8.00 10.31
N HIS A 94 -11.33 6.80 10.45
CA HIS A 94 -11.12 6.19 11.76
C HIS A 94 -9.83 5.37 11.82
N GLU A 95 -9.10 5.45 12.92
CA GLU A 95 -7.79 4.80 13.09
C GLU A 95 -7.84 3.27 13.27
N SER A 96 -9.06 2.73 13.46
CA SER A 96 -9.40 1.30 13.50
C SER A 96 -10.06 0.86 12.17
N SER A 97 -9.66 1.49 11.06
CA SER A 97 -10.03 1.07 9.71
C SER A 97 -8.78 0.48 9.03
N THR A 98 -8.88 -0.73 8.47
CA THR A 98 -7.70 -1.45 7.97
C THR A 98 -6.89 -0.66 6.94
N GLN A 99 -7.57 0.13 6.09
CA GLN A 99 -6.98 1.10 5.18
C GLN A 99 -7.52 2.51 5.41
N ALA A 100 -7.43 3.00 6.65
CA ALA A 100 -7.99 4.27 7.14
C ALA A 100 -7.68 5.52 6.32
N ALA A 101 -6.52 5.56 5.64
CA ALA A 101 -6.08 6.72 4.89
C ALA A 101 -5.32 6.31 3.62
N LEU A 102 -5.40 7.14 2.58
CA LEU A 102 -4.60 7.05 1.36
C LEU A 102 -4.24 8.45 0.89
N ILE A 103 -2.96 8.71 0.60
CA ILE A 103 -2.49 10.02 0.13
C ILE A 103 -2.00 9.91 -1.31
N LEU A 104 -2.45 10.82 -2.17
CA LEU A 104 -2.02 10.93 -3.56
C LEU A 104 -1.78 12.39 -3.95
N PRO A 105 -0.71 12.70 -4.72
CA PRO A 105 -0.57 14.02 -5.30
C PRO A 105 -1.73 14.30 -6.26
N LYS A 106 -2.29 15.51 -6.24
CA LYS A 106 -3.28 15.94 -7.22
C LYS A 106 -2.62 16.02 -8.59
N PRO A 107 -3.12 15.33 -9.63
CA PRO A 107 -2.58 15.46 -10.97
C PRO A 107 -2.53 16.94 -11.41
N GLY A 108 -1.41 17.34 -12.03
CA GLY A 108 -1.21 18.72 -12.47
C GLY A 108 -0.97 19.75 -11.37
N SER A 109 -0.83 19.36 -10.09
CA SER A 109 -0.40 20.25 -9.00
C SER A 109 0.95 19.82 -8.45
N SER A 110 1.78 20.80 -8.07
CA SER A 110 3.06 20.56 -7.40
C SER A 110 2.98 20.63 -5.87
N SER A 111 1.88 21.12 -5.30
CA SER A 111 1.73 21.32 -3.85
C SER A 111 0.48 20.69 -3.25
N THR A 112 -0.52 20.32 -4.06
CA THR A 112 -1.80 19.82 -3.57
C THR A 112 -1.82 18.29 -3.55
N TYR A 113 -2.32 17.73 -2.45
CA TYR A 113 -2.52 16.30 -2.27
C TYR A 113 -3.99 16.03 -1.93
N TYR A 114 -4.51 14.93 -2.46
CA TYR A 114 -5.72 14.32 -1.95
C TYR A 114 -5.34 13.40 -0.78
N LEU A 115 -6.06 13.55 0.33
CA LEU A 115 -6.11 12.57 1.41
C LEU A 115 -7.50 11.94 1.37
N PHE A 116 -7.57 10.65 1.10
CA PHE A 116 -8.80 9.86 1.19
C PHE A 116 -8.84 9.16 2.53
N THR A 117 -10.02 9.06 3.14
CA THR A 117 -10.20 8.36 4.42
C THR A 117 -11.43 7.47 4.41
N THR A 118 -11.34 6.32 5.08
CA THR A 118 -12.47 5.41 5.31
C THR A 118 -12.87 5.38 6.77
N ASP A 119 -14.16 5.24 7.01
CA ASP A 119 -14.69 4.91 8.34
C ASP A 119 -14.36 3.46 8.72
N PHE A 120 -14.52 3.12 10.00
CA PHE A 120 -14.39 1.75 10.47
C PHE A 120 -15.69 0.97 10.21
N GLN A 121 -15.57 -0.34 9.98
CA GLN A 121 -16.63 -1.33 10.06
C GLN A 121 -17.92 -1.02 9.27
N GLY A 122 -17.79 -0.39 8.10
CA GLY A 122 -18.96 -0.08 7.27
C GLY A 122 -19.86 1.02 7.83
N MET A 123 -19.33 1.87 8.71
CA MET A 123 -20.07 2.95 9.35
C MET A 123 -20.38 4.12 8.39
N SER A 124 -21.22 5.03 8.87
CA SER A 124 -21.92 6.02 8.04
C SER A 124 -21.07 7.16 7.51
N ASN A 125 -19.84 7.37 8.01
CA ASN A 125 -18.97 8.40 7.43
C ASN A 125 -18.39 7.96 6.08
N GLY A 126 -18.31 6.65 5.82
CA GLY A 126 -17.92 6.05 4.55
C GLY A 126 -16.55 6.51 4.02
N LEU A 127 -16.48 6.70 2.71
CA LEU A 127 -15.32 7.21 1.98
C LEU A 127 -15.42 8.73 1.82
N GLN A 128 -14.39 9.42 2.29
CA GLN A 128 -14.25 10.88 2.26
C GLN A 128 -12.98 11.28 1.53
N TYR A 129 -12.92 12.51 1.02
CA TYR A 129 -11.65 13.14 0.67
C TYR A 129 -11.44 14.51 1.31
N HIS A 130 -10.17 14.85 1.43
CA HIS A 130 -9.65 16.10 1.94
C HIS A 130 -8.57 16.59 0.98
N LEU A 131 -8.40 17.91 0.89
CA LEU A 131 -7.32 18.51 0.10
C LEU A 131 -6.30 19.13 1.05
N VAL A 132 -5.05 18.73 0.88
CA VAL A 132 -3.91 19.29 1.60
C VAL A 132 -3.11 20.14 0.62
N ASP A 133 -2.79 21.37 0.99
CA ASP A 133 -1.92 22.24 0.20
C ASP A 133 -0.61 22.52 0.94
N MET A 134 0.48 21.93 0.45
CA MET A 134 1.81 22.05 1.04
C MET A 134 2.46 23.42 0.80
N SER A 135 1.85 24.33 0.02
CA SER A 135 2.35 25.69 -0.13
C SER A 135 2.00 26.60 1.06
N LYS A 136 1.05 26.18 1.91
CA LYS A 136 0.57 26.92 3.07
C LYS A 136 1.50 26.76 4.28
N ASN A 137 1.33 27.65 5.27
CA ASN A 137 2.03 27.64 6.55
C ASN A 137 3.55 27.47 6.43
N GLY A 138 4.18 28.24 5.53
CA GLY A 138 5.62 28.20 5.33
C GLY A 138 6.16 26.85 4.84
N GLY A 139 5.33 26.04 4.16
CA GLY A 139 5.72 24.71 3.69
C GLY A 139 5.35 23.56 4.62
N LEU A 140 4.68 23.84 5.74
CA LEU A 140 4.18 22.83 6.68
C LEU A 140 2.79 22.29 6.31
N GLY A 141 2.11 22.94 5.36
CA GLY A 141 0.84 22.50 4.82
C GLY A 141 -0.39 22.92 5.63
N GLU A 142 -1.54 22.81 5.00
CA GLU A 142 -2.87 23.08 5.54
C GLU A 142 -3.89 22.17 4.86
N VAL A 143 -4.87 21.67 5.61
CA VAL A 143 -6.04 21.02 5.02
C VAL A 143 -7.02 22.09 4.56
N ILE A 144 -7.05 22.38 3.27
CA ILE A 144 -7.83 23.50 2.70
C ILE A 144 -9.31 23.14 2.49
N THR A 145 -9.63 21.85 2.37
CA THR A 145 -11.01 21.34 2.39
C THR A 145 -11.02 19.98 3.09
N LYS A 146 -11.96 19.74 3.99
CA LYS A 146 -12.09 18.46 4.70
C LYS A 146 -13.51 17.93 4.70
N ASN A 147 -13.65 16.62 4.91
CA ASN A 147 -14.90 15.90 5.07
C ASN A 147 -15.84 16.01 3.86
N ASN A 148 -15.27 15.93 2.65
CA ASN A 148 -16.04 15.88 1.42
C ASN A 148 -16.45 14.44 1.14
N LEU A 149 -17.74 14.13 1.34
CA LEU A 149 -18.26 12.77 1.18
C LEU A 149 -18.24 12.34 -0.29
N ILE A 150 -17.66 11.16 -0.55
CA ILE A 150 -17.69 10.51 -1.85
C ILE A 150 -18.83 9.49 -1.88
N PHE A 151 -18.84 8.58 -0.90
CA PHE A 151 -19.85 7.53 -0.80
C PHE A 151 -19.89 6.93 0.60
N ALA A 152 -21.06 6.53 1.08
CA ALA A 152 -21.22 5.77 2.32
C ALA A 152 -22.40 4.79 2.22
N PRO A 153 -22.32 3.64 2.91
CA PRO A 153 -21.15 3.10 3.61
C PRO A 153 -20.19 2.35 2.67
N VAL A 154 -18.92 2.27 3.05
CA VAL A 154 -17.88 1.45 2.38
C VAL A 154 -17.22 0.51 3.38
N ALA A 155 -16.72 -0.62 2.91
CA ALA A 155 -15.82 -1.45 3.69
C ALA A 155 -14.47 -0.73 3.90
N GLU A 156 -13.60 -1.25 4.76
CA GLU A 156 -12.31 -0.65 5.11
C GLU A 156 -11.23 -0.88 4.03
N LYS A 157 -11.64 -0.79 2.77
CA LYS A 157 -10.88 -1.20 1.59
C LYS A 157 -10.65 0.01 0.72
N LEU A 158 -9.38 0.39 0.56
CA LEU A 158 -9.00 1.59 -0.15
C LEU A 158 -7.62 1.42 -0.79
N THR A 159 -7.56 1.51 -2.11
CA THR A 159 -6.31 1.51 -2.86
C THR A 159 -6.38 2.45 -4.06
N ALA A 160 -5.28 2.55 -4.80
CA ALA A 160 -5.28 3.27 -6.06
C ALA A 160 -4.44 2.57 -7.13
N VAL A 161 -4.80 2.85 -8.37
CA VAL A 161 -4.08 2.40 -9.57
C VAL A 161 -3.77 3.61 -10.43
N ARG A 162 -2.56 3.67 -10.98
CA ARG A 162 -2.20 4.70 -11.97
C ARG A 162 -2.95 4.41 -13.26
N HIS A 163 -3.71 5.38 -13.76
CA HIS A 163 -4.38 5.30 -15.05
C HIS A 163 -3.38 4.95 -16.16
N GLU A 164 -3.83 4.34 -17.25
CA GLU A 164 -2.95 3.98 -18.38
C GLU A 164 -2.22 5.19 -19.00
N ASN A 165 -2.79 6.39 -18.83
CA ASN A 165 -2.22 7.65 -19.31
C ASN A 165 -1.00 8.11 -18.49
N GLY A 166 -0.62 7.37 -17.44
CA GLY A 166 0.57 7.60 -16.62
C GLY A 166 0.46 8.75 -15.62
N ARG A 167 -0.61 9.55 -15.65
CA ARG A 167 -0.75 10.77 -14.84
C ARG A 167 -1.88 10.70 -13.83
N ASP A 168 -3.04 10.22 -14.27
CA ASP A 168 -4.27 10.22 -13.48
C ASP A 168 -4.36 8.95 -12.62
N TYR A 169 -5.31 8.88 -11.68
CA TYR A 169 -5.45 7.76 -10.75
C TYR A 169 -6.87 7.23 -10.73
N TRP A 170 -7.01 5.91 -10.67
CA TRP A 170 -8.22 5.27 -10.16
C TRP A 170 -8.13 5.15 -8.64
N ILE A 171 -9.15 5.62 -7.93
CA ILE A 171 -9.34 5.42 -6.49
C ILE A 171 -10.36 4.32 -6.32
N ILE A 172 -9.96 3.23 -5.68
CA ILE A 172 -10.74 1.99 -5.67
C ILE A 172 -11.12 1.66 -4.23
N THR A 173 -12.41 1.44 -4.01
CA THR A 173 -12.98 1.00 -2.74
C THR A 173 -14.01 -0.12 -2.95
N HIS A 174 -14.49 -0.70 -1.86
CA HIS A 174 -15.51 -1.74 -1.88
C HIS A 174 -16.73 -1.29 -1.07
N ARG A 175 -17.91 -1.29 -1.69
CA ARG A 175 -19.15 -0.86 -1.05
C ARG A 175 -19.53 -1.83 0.08
N TRP A 176 -19.94 -1.28 1.22
CA TRP A 176 -20.47 -2.10 2.32
C TRP A 176 -21.84 -2.68 1.95
N ASN A 177 -22.13 -3.88 2.43
CA ASN A 177 -23.33 -4.65 2.13
C ASN A 177 -23.55 -4.88 0.62
N SER A 178 -22.47 -5.16 -0.10
CA SER A 178 -22.44 -5.37 -1.55
C SER A 178 -21.20 -6.14 -1.96
N SER A 179 -21.19 -6.72 -3.16
CA SER A 179 -19.98 -7.23 -3.86
C SER A 179 -19.42 -6.22 -4.86
N ALA A 180 -19.70 -4.93 -4.63
CA ALA A 180 -19.43 -3.89 -5.60
C ALA A 180 -18.09 -3.21 -5.31
N PHE A 181 -17.20 -3.27 -6.29
CA PHE A 181 -16.05 -2.39 -6.38
C PHE A 181 -16.48 -1.08 -7.03
N TYR A 182 -16.05 0.04 -6.45
CA TYR A 182 -16.19 1.37 -7.03
C TYR A 182 -14.81 1.93 -7.38
N ALA A 183 -14.61 2.29 -8.65
CA ALA A 183 -13.44 2.97 -9.13
C ALA A 183 -13.79 4.41 -9.54
N TYR A 184 -13.24 5.40 -8.84
CA TYR A 184 -13.40 6.83 -9.14
C TYR A 184 -12.16 7.36 -9.83
N LEU A 185 -12.32 8.16 -10.89
CA LEU A 185 -11.20 8.72 -11.62
C LEU A 185 -10.79 10.06 -11.01
N LEU A 186 -9.53 10.17 -10.60
CA LEU A 186 -8.90 11.41 -10.16
C LEU A 186 -8.01 11.96 -11.27
N THR A 187 -8.38 13.14 -11.78
CA THR A 187 -7.65 13.87 -12.84
C THR A 187 -7.15 15.22 -12.34
N ALA A 188 -6.54 16.01 -13.22
CA ALA A 188 -6.16 17.38 -12.90
C ALA A 188 -7.35 18.30 -12.58
N ASN A 189 -8.54 17.95 -13.07
CA ASN A 189 -9.79 18.68 -12.79
C ASN A 189 -10.46 18.22 -11.48
N GLY A 190 -9.91 17.21 -10.80
CA GLY A 190 -10.44 16.64 -9.56
C GLY A 190 -11.01 15.24 -9.75
N LEU A 191 -11.74 14.79 -8.72
CA LEU A 191 -12.32 13.46 -8.62
C LEU A 191 -13.68 13.40 -9.34
N THR A 192 -13.95 12.32 -10.07
CA THR A 192 -15.30 12.01 -10.56
C THR A 192 -16.17 11.48 -9.41
N PHE A 193 -17.46 11.82 -9.37
CA PHE A 193 -18.38 11.32 -8.33
C PHE A 193 -19.29 10.19 -8.81
N THR A 194 -19.29 9.89 -10.11
CA THR A 194 -19.88 8.66 -10.65
C THR A 194 -18.76 7.64 -10.78
N PRO A 195 -18.79 6.53 -10.01
CA PRO A 195 -17.78 5.49 -10.14
C PRO A 195 -18.04 4.62 -11.36
N VAL A 196 -16.99 3.96 -11.83
CA VAL A 196 -17.13 2.71 -12.57
C VAL A 196 -17.41 1.62 -11.55
N GLU A 197 -18.54 0.95 -11.71
CA GLU A 197 -19.04 -0.07 -10.79
C GLU A 197 -18.83 -1.47 -11.38
N SER A 198 -18.29 -2.38 -10.58
CA SER A 198 -18.13 -3.79 -10.94
C SER A 198 -18.63 -4.67 -9.81
N ARG A 199 -19.61 -5.55 -10.08
CA ARG A 199 -20.25 -6.44 -9.09
C ARG A 199 -19.82 -7.89 -9.29
N LEU A 200 -18.90 -8.37 -8.46
CA LEU A 200 -18.31 -9.70 -8.55
C LEU A 200 -17.56 -10.07 -7.26
N GLY A 201 -17.20 -11.34 -7.11
CA GLY A 201 -16.53 -11.83 -5.90
C GLY A 201 -17.46 -11.88 -4.69
N SER A 202 -16.86 -11.93 -3.51
CA SER A 202 -17.59 -12.06 -2.25
C SER A 202 -18.20 -10.74 -1.81
N MET A 203 -19.38 -10.82 -1.19
CA MET A 203 -20.05 -9.67 -0.61
C MET A 203 -19.45 -9.34 0.77
N SER A 204 -19.01 -8.10 0.99
CA SER A 204 -18.68 -7.59 2.32
C SER A 204 -19.96 -7.20 3.03
N ALA A 205 -20.54 -8.11 3.80
CA ALA A 205 -21.83 -7.94 4.48
C ALA A 205 -21.97 -8.86 5.70
N GLY A 206 -23.05 -8.63 6.46
CA GLY A 206 -23.42 -9.45 7.61
C GLY A 206 -22.79 -8.88 8.87
N ASP A 207 -21.93 -9.67 9.52
CA ASP A 207 -21.12 -9.20 10.65
C ASP A 207 -20.22 -8.04 10.21
N ASP A 208 -20.16 -6.99 11.03
CA ASP A 208 -19.37 -5.78 10.76
C ASP A 208 -17.88 -6.08 10.53
N GLY A 209 -17.38 -7.21 11.06
CA GLY A 209 -16.04 -7.71 10.77
C GLY A 209 -15.81 -8.06 9.29
N ALA A 210 -16.84 -8.28 8.48
CA ALA A 210 -16.69 -8.50 7.03
C ALA A 210 -16.28 -7.23 6.26
N ALA A 211 -16.22 -6.07 6.92
CA ALA A 211 -15.65 -4.85 6.35
C ALA A 211 -14.11 -4.85 6.40
N ILE A 212 -13.54 -5.58 7.35
CA ILE A 212 -12.11 -5.60 7.68
C ILE A 212 -11.33 -6.39 6.63
N GLY A 213 -10.12 -5.93 6.34
CA GLY A 213 -9.12 -6.60 5.50
C GLY A 213 -8.69 -5.76 4.32
N TYR A 214 -7.49 -6.03 3.80
CA TYR A 214 -6.82 -5.16 2.83
C TYR A 214 -7.32 -5.38 1.40
N LEU A 215 -7.35 -4.29 0.63
CA LEU A 215 -7.43 -4.28 -0.83
C LEU A 215 -6.13 -3.70 -1.39
N LYS A 216 -5.42 -4.47 -2.22
CA LYS A 216 -4.18 -4.02 -2.88
C LYS A 216 -4.28 -4.14 -4.38
N ALA A 217 -3.65 -3.21 -5.09
CA ALA A 217 -3.39 -3.32 -6.51
C ALA A 217 -1.96 -3.85 -6.75
N SER A 218 -1.78 -4.63 -7.82
CA SER A 218 -0.45 -5.05 -8.27
C SER A 218 0.42 -3.84 -8.66
N PRO A 219 1.76 -3.95 -8.62
CA PRO A 219 2.63 -2.86 -9.07
C PRO A 219 2.39 -2.40 -10.51
N ALA A 220 2.01 -3.33 -11.39
CA ALA A 220 1.63 -3.04 -12.77
C ALA A 220 0.23 -2.39 -12.89
N GLY A 221 -0.60 -2.50 -11.85
CA GLY A 221 -1.95 -1.96 -11.78
C GLY A 221 -2.98 -2.74 -12.58
N ASP A 222 -2.68 -3.97 -12.98
CA ASP A 222 -3.51 -4.84 -13.82
C ASP A 222 -4.28 -5.89 -13.01
N LYS A 223 -4.05 -5.97 -11.70
CA LYS A 223 -4.72 -6.89 -10.78
C LYS A 223 -5.06 -6.21 -9.46
N LEU A 224 -6.13 -6.70 -8.83
CA LEU A 224 -6.47 -6.40 -7.45
C LEU A 224 -6.47 -7.69 -6.63
N ALA A 225 -6.06 -7.61 -5.37
CA ALA A 225 -6.22 -8.68 -4.40
C ALA A 225 -6.93 -8.15 -3.17
N MET A 226 -7.83 -8.95 -2.61
CA MET A 226 -8.65 -8.58 -1.47
C MET A 226 -8.59 -9.68 -0.40
N ALA A 227 -8.34 -9.27 0.84
CA ALA A 227 -8.63 -10.08 2.01
C ALA A 227 -9.89 -9.57 2.68
N THR A 228 -10.73 -10.49 3.15
CA THR A 228 -11.94 -10.13 3.90
C THR A 228 -12.07 -11.02 5.12
N TRP A 229 -12.23 -10.38 6.28
CA TRP A 229 -12.28 -11.02 7.59
C TRP A 229 -13.66 -11.63 7.92
N ALA A 230 -13.79 -12.16 9.15
CA ALA A 230 -15.00 -12.61 9.81
C ALA A 230 -15.82 -13.66 9.04
N THR A 231 -17.10 -13.38 8.75
CA THR A 231 -18.00 -14.34 8.11
C THR A 231 -17.53 -14.76 6.71
N VAL A 232 -16.79 -13.89 6.01
CA VAL A 232 -16.25 -14.14 4.67
C VAL A 232 -14.98 -14.98 4.73
N ASN A 233 -13.98 -14.57 5.53
CA ASN A 233 -12.70 -15.27 5.74
C ASN A 233 -12.07 -15.77 4.44
N LYS A 234 -11.81 -14.87 3.49
CA LYS A 234 -11.37 -15.23 2.14
C LYS A 234 -10.26 -14.33 1.62
N LEU A 235 -9.43 -14.90 0.75
CA LEU A 235 -8.54 -14.18 -0.15
C LEU A 235 -9.08 -14.30 -1.59
N GLU A 236 -9.16 -13.18 -2.30
CA GLU A 236 -9.67 -13.13 -3.68
C GLU A 236 -8.71 -12.34 -4.56
N LEU A 237 -8.61 -12.74 -5.83
CA LEU A 237 -7.83 -12.08 -6.87
C LEU A 237 -8.77 -11.65 -8.01
N PHE A 238 -8.48 -10.51 -8.62
CA PHE A 238 -9.26 -9.93 -9.70
C PHE A 238 -8.33 -9.32 -10.74
N ASP A 239 -8.79 -9.21 -11.98
CA ASP A 239 -8.16 -8.39 -13.00
C ASP A 239 -8.71 -6.95 -12.94
N PHE A 240 -7.86 -5.98 -13.29
CA PHE A 240 -8.23 -4.57 -13.34
C PHE A 240 -7.80 -3.94 -14.66
N ASP A 241 -8.74 -3.29 -15.33
CA ASP A 241 -8.46 -2.52 -16.53
C ASP A 241 -8.11 -1.07 -16.18
N ARG A 242 -6.86 -0.69 -16.43
CA ARG A 242 -6.32 0.65 -16.14
C ARG A 242 -6.89 1.75 -17.02
N ALA A 243 -7.46 1.40 -18.18
CA ALA A 243 -8.09 2.32 -19.11
C ALA A 243 -9.52 2.64 -18.68
N THR A 244 -10.26 1.60 -18.29
CA THR A 244 -11.71 1.71 -18.07
C THR A 244 -12.12 1.73 -16.60
N GLY A 245 -11.26 1.32 -15.68
CA GLY A 245 -11.57 1.19 -14.25
C GLY A 245 -12.39 -0.06 -13.90
N VAL A 246 -12.63 -0.96 -14.87
CA VAL A 246 -13.43 -2.17 -14.68
C VAL A 246 -12.65 -3.23 -13.90
N VAL A 247 -13.32 -3.82 -12.91
CA VAL A 247 -12.84 -5.03 -12.19
C VAL A 247 -13.51 -6.25 -12.80
N SER A 248 -12.74 -7.31 -13.09
CA SER A 248 -13.25 -8.52 -13.73
C SER A 248 -12.55 -9.79 -13.21
N ASN A 249 -13.02 -10.95 -13.68
CA ASN A 249 -12.35 -12.25 -13.46
C ASN A 249 -12.05 -12.59 -11.99
N ALA A 250 -13.07 -12.52 -11.13
CA ALA A 250 -12.93 -12.89 -9.73
C ALA A 250 -12.47 -14.35 -9.57
N LEU A 251 -11.38 -14.54 -8.83
CA LEU A 251 -10.80 -15.83 -8.47
C LEU A 251 -10.79 -15.98 -6.94
N ASP A 252 -11.51 -16.98 -6.46
CA ASP A 252 -11.51 -17.40 -5.06
C ASP A 252 -10.26 -18.25 -4.75
N LEU A 253 -9.36 -17.72 -3.92
CA LEU A 253 -8.12 -18.40 -3.52
C LEU A 253 -8.29 -19.31 -2.30
N GLY A 254 -9.50 -19.40 -1.75
CA GLY A 254 -9.85 -20.27 -0.64
C GLY A 254 -10.16 -19.51 0.65
N ARG A 255 -10.56 -20.30 1.65
CA ARG A 255 -10.91 -19.80 2.99
C ARG A 255 -9.69 -19.69 3.88
N PHE A 256 -9.53 -18.54 4.53
CA PHE A 256 -8.44 -18.23 5.45
C PHE A 256 -9.03 -17.64 6.72
N ASP A 257 -9.01 -18.41 7.82
CA ASP A 257 -9.60 -17.95 9.07
C ASP A 257 -8.86 -16.76 9.64
N GLU A 258 -9.62 -15.70 9.86
CA GLU A 258 -9.11 -14.39 10.18
C GLU A 258 -8.18 -13.79 9.09
N ALA A 259 -8.58 -13.89 7.82
CA ALA A 259 -7.89 -13.23 6.69
C ALA A 259 -7.79 -11.72 6.91
N TYR A 260 -6.62 -11.13 6.63
CA TYR A 260 -6.38 -9.72 6.95
C TYR A 260 -5.56 -8.95 5.90
N GLY A 261 -4.24 -9.15 5.84
CA GLY A 261 -3.35 -8.44 4.92
C GLY A 261 -3.14 -9.21 3.62
N VAL A 262 -3.02 -8.50 2.50
CA VAL A 262 -2.59 -9.02 1.20
C VAL A 262 -1.56 -8.09 0.58
N GLU A 263 -0.61 -8.63 -0.19
CA GLU A 263 0.37 -7.83 -0.93
C GLU A 263 0.96 -8.60 -2.11
N PHE A 264 1.23 -7.90 -3.21
CA PHE A 264 1.91 -8.47 -4.38
C PHE A 264 3.43 -8.39 -4.22
N SER A 265 4.15 -9.33 -4.85
CA SER A 265 5.59 -9.17 -5.07
C SER A 265 5.88 -7.98 -6.00
N SER A 266 7.11 -7.45 -5.96
CA SER A 266 7.46 -6.24 -6.73
C SER A 266 7.37 -6.44 -8.24
N ASP A 267 7.56 -7.68 -8.72
CA ASP A 267 7.39 -8.07 -10.12
C ASP A 267 5.95 -8.50 -10.46
N GLY A 268 5.04 -8.52 -9.48
CA GLY A 268 3.66 -8.96 -9.66
C GLY A 268 3.49 -10.46 -9.92
N SER A 269 4.55 -11.27 -9.83
CA SER A 269 4.51 -12.71 -10.13
C SER A 269 3.98 -13.57 -8.96
N LYS A 270 3.94 -13.02 -7.74
CA LYS A 270 3.47 -13.68 -6.52
C LYS A 270 2.45 -12.81 -5.79
N LEU A 271 1.51 -13.47 -5.12
CA LEU A 271 0.61 -12.84 -4.16
C LEU A 271 0.85 -13.44 -2.78
N TYR A 272 0.92 -12.59 -1.76
CA TYR A 272 0.97 -12.98 -0.36
C TYR A 272 -0.33 -12.62 0.34
N GLY A 273 -0.74 -13.49 1.27
CA GLY A 273 -1.90 -13.25 2.13
C GLY A 273 -1.62 -13.71 3.56
N ALA A 274 -2.17 -12.98 4.53
CA ALA A 274 -2.08 -13.30 5.94
C ALA A 274 -3.41 -13.77 6.53
N LYS A 275 -3.31 -14.71 7.47
CA LYS A 275 -4.39 -15.11 8.36
C LYS A 275 -3.92 -15.11 9.81
N ASN A 276 -4.83 -14.90 10.74
CA ASN A 276 -4.54 -14.93 12.17
C ASN A 276 -5.05 -16.18 12.89
N GLY A 277 -5.88 -17.01 12.25
CA GLY A 277 -6.57 -18.13 12.88
C GLY A 277 -7.57 -17.65 13.93
N LEU A 278 -8.53 -18.49 14.33
CA LEU A 278 -9.59 -18.08 15.26
C LEU A 278 -9.02 -17.49 16.55
N SER A 279 -9.50 -16.30 16.92
CA SER A 279 -9.10 -15.51 18.07
C SER A 279 -7.62 -15.08 18.07
N GLY A 280 -7.01 -14.91 16.89
CA GLY A 280 -5.61 -14.52 16.74
C GLY A 280 -4.62 -15.49 17.38
N GLY A 281 -4.87 -16.80 17.26
CA GLY A 281 -3.99 -17.84 17.82
C GLY A 281 -2.95 -18.39 16.84
N GLU A 282 -3.09 -18.09 15.56
CA GLU A 282 -2.40 -18.80 14.48
C GLU A 282 -2.00 -17.89 13.30
N ALA A 283 -1.22 -16.83 13.57
CA ALA A 283 -0.66 -15.97 12.53
C ALA A 283 0.20 -16.75 11.51
N ARG A 284 -0.23 -16.76 10.25
CA ARG A 284 0.42 -17.44 9.11
C ARG A 284 0.40 -16.57 7.86
N ILE A 285 1.41 -16.78 7.01
CA ILE A 285 1.51 -16.15 5.69
C ILE A 285 1.51 -17.23 4.62
N PHE A 286 0.70 -17.01 3.60
CA PHE A 286 0.54 -17.85 2.42
C PHE A 286 1.07 -17.10 1.19
N GLN A 287 1.56 -17.86 0.22
CA GLN A 287 2.02 -17.36 -1.08
C GLN A 287 1.32 -18.14 -2.19
N PHE A 288 0.94 -17.42 -3.25
CA PHE A 288 0.40 -17.97 -4.49
C PHE A 288 1.32 -17.59 -5.64
N ASN A 289 1.51 -18.52 -6.59
CA ASN A 289 2.22 -18.27 -7.83
C ASN A 289 1.23 -17.80 -8.91
N LEU A 290 1.28 -16.51 -9.27
CA LEU A 290 0.39 -15.95 -10.28
C LEU A 290 0.76 -16.35 -11.70
N GLU A 291 1.94 -16.94 -11.89
CA GLU A 291 2.43 -17.49 -13.16
C GLU A 291 2.22 -19.01 -13.27
N ALA A 292 1.43 -19.61 -12.37
CA ALA A 292 1.18 -21.06 -12.39
C ALA A 292 0.37 -21.55 -13.61
N GLY A 293 -0.12 -20.63 -14.45
CA GLY A 293 -0.89 -20.93 -15.66
C GLY A 293 -2.30 -20.38 -15.55
N ASN A 294 -3.30 -21.26 -15.51
CA ASN A 294 -4.70 -20.86 -15.42
C ASN A 294 -5.16 -20.59 -13.97
N ALA A 295 -6.39 -20.11 -13.81
CA ALA A 295 -6.98 -19.75 -12.52
C ALA A 295 -6.95 -20.90 -11.48
N GLU A 296 -7.22 -22.13 -11.90
CA GLU A 296 -7.18 -23.29 -11.01
C GLU A 296 -5.75 -23.62 -10.56
N ALA A 297 -4.77 -23.54 -11.47
CA ALA A 297 -3.36 -23.73 -11.13
C ALA A 297 -2.85 -22.65 -10.17
N ILE A 298 -3.26 -21.39 -10.34
CA ILE A 298 -2.94 -20.29 -9.42
C ILE A 298 -3.50 -20.60 -8.02
N LYS A 299 -4.78 -20.99 -7.93
CA LYS A 299 -5.43 -21.35 -6.66
C LYS A 299 -4.71 -22.51 -5.97
N LEU A 300 -4.42 -23.59 -6.70
CA LEU A 300 -3.75 -24.77 -6.16
C LEU A 300 -2.28 -24.54 -5.79
N SER A 301 -1.65 -23.48 -6.29
CA SER A 301 -0.28 -23.10 -5.92
C SER A 301 -0.16 -22.52 -4.51
N GLY A 302 -1.28 -22.21 -3.86
CA GLY A 302 -1.33 -21.62 -2.52
C GLY A 302 -0.63 -22.49 -1.48
N GLN A 303 0.42 -21.96 -0.86
CA GLN A 303 1.19 -22.66 0.16
C GLN A 303 1.56 -21.77 1.34
N GLN A 304 1.64 -22.34 2.54
CA GLN A 304 2.08 -21.62 3.74
C GLN A 304 3.60 -21.42 3.71
N VAL A 305 4.03 -20.17 3.57
CA VAL A 305 5.46 -19.81 3.52
C VAL A 305 6.01 -19.39 4.88
N ALA A 306 5.17 -18.89 5.80
CA ALA A 306 5.65 -18.48 7.12
C ALA A 306 4.63 -18.65 8.25
N LYS A 307 5.18 -18.67 9.47
CA LYS A 307 4.47 -18.59 10.74
C LYS A 307 5.11 -17.46 11.56
N SER A 308 4.29 -16.53 12.03
CA SER A 308 4.75 -15.47 12.92
C SER A 308 4.77 -15.96 14.37
N MET A 309 5.69 -15.44 15.18
CA MET A 309 5.65 -15.61 16.63
C MET A 309 4.70 -14.60 17.29
N SER A 310 4.33 -13.53 16.58
CA SER A 310 3.23 -12.67 17.01
C SER A 310 1.92 -13.44 16.89
N ARG A 311 1.04 -13.27 17.89
CA ARG A 311 -0.31 -13.85 17.87
C ARG A 311 -1.16 -13.31 16.72
N LYS A 312 -1.01 -12.01 16.43
CA LYS A 312 -1.68 -11.33 15.33
C LYS A 312 -0.67 -10.62 14.44
N ILE A 313 -0.83 -10.81 13.14
CA ILE A 313 -0.20 -10.03 12.07
C ILE A 313 -1.29 -9.33 11.27
N GLY A 314 -0.96 -8.19 10.69
CA GLY A 314 -1.92 -7.41 9.93
C GLY A 314 -1.45 -7.14 8.51
N ALA A 315 -1.23 -5.87 8.20
CA ALA A 315 -0.80 -5.39 6.91
C ALA A 315 0.45 -6.10 6.39
N LEU A 316 0.41 -6.41 5.11
CA LEU A 316 1.57 -6.69 4.30
C LEU A 316 1.76 -5.47 3.39
N GLN A 317 2.96 -4.89 3.38
CA GLN A 317 3.26 -3.69 2.60
C GLN A 317 4.61 -3.85 1.91
N LEU A 318 4.61 -3.78 0.58
CA LEU A 318 5.84 -3.69 -0.20
C LEU A 318 6.56 -2.37 0.12
N GLY A 319 7.88 -2.44 0.31
CA GLY A 319 8.73 -1.29 0.61
C GLY A 319 9.61 -0.86 -0.56
N PRO A 320 10.21 0.35 -0.48
CA PRO A 320 11.11 0.88 -1.51
C PRO A 320 12.36 0.03 -1.81
N ASP A 321 12.71 -0.91 -0.93
CA ASP A 321 13.85 -1.83 -1.10
C ASP A 321 13.45 -3.16 -1.77
N GLY A 322 12.18 -3.29 -2.18
CA GLY A 322 11.63 -4.45 -2.86
C GLY A 322 11.23 -5.58 -1.92
N ARG A 323 11.25 -5.38 -0.59
CA ARG A 323 10.84 -6.36 0.42
C ARG A 323 9.41 -6.11 0.89
N ILE A 324 8.74 -7.17 1.38
CA ILE A 324 7.41 -7.02 1.99
C ILE A 324 7.54 -7.02 3.51
N TYR A 325 7.00 -5.98 4.14
CA TYR A 325 6.97 -5.79 5.58
C TYR A 325 5.66 -6.30 6.16
N VAL A 326 5.72 -6.93 7.32
CA VAL A 326 4.58 -7.56 7.99
C VAL A 326 4.37 -6.89 9.35
N ALA A 327 3.21 -6.28 9.52
CA ALA A 327 2.79 -5.70 10.79
C ALA A 327 2.66 -6.80 11.86
N ARG A 328 3.20 -6.57 13.05
CA ARG A 328 3.15 -7.52 14.19
C ARG A 328 2.56 -6.78 15.39
N SER A 329 1.29 -7.04 15.71
CA SER A 329 0.56 -6.24 16.70
C SER A 329 1.21 -6.28 18.08
N GLY A 330 1.30 -5.10 18.71
CA GLY A 330 1.94 -4.87 19.99
C GLY A 330 3.46 -5.08 20.02
N ASN A 331 4.11 -5.37 18.89
CA ASN A 331 5.53 -5.75 18.84
C ASN A 331 6.43 -4.57 18.43
N ASN A 332 7.67 -4.56 18.94
CA ASN A 332 8.70 -3.58 18.56
C ASN A 332 9.54 -3.98 17.34
N TRP A 333 9.03 -4.94 16.55
CA TRP A 333 9.64 -5.36 15.29
C TRP A 333 8.58 -5.59 14.23
N LEU A 334 8.90 -5.23 12.99
CA LEU A 334 8.20 -5.76 11.82
C LEU A 334 8.78 -7.10 11.40
N GLY A 335 7.92 -7.97 10.89
CA GLY A 335 8.36 -9.11 10.08
C GLY A 335 8.75 -8.64 8.68
N VAL A 336 9.59 -9.41 7.99
CA VAL A 336 10.05 -9.09 6.63
C VAL A 336 10.12 -10.35 5.78
N ILE A 337 9.48 -10.32 4.62
CA ILE A 337 9.73 -11.26 3.52
C ILE A 337 10.85 -10.65 2.68
N GLN A 338 12.05 -11.25 2.75
CA GLN A 338 13.26 -10.63 2.20
C GLN A 338 13.36 -10.77 0.68
N GLU A 339 12.79 -11.83 0.10
CA GLU A 339 12.91 -12.17 -1.32
C GLU A 339 11.53 -12.44 -1.93
N PRO A 340 10.62 -11.45 -2.02
CA PRO A 340 9.21 -11.70 -2.32
C PRO A 340 8.93 -12.27 -3.71
N ASN A 341 9.90 -12.22 -4.63
CA ASN A 341 9.76 -12.79 -5.97
C ASN A 341 10.12 -14.29 -5.99
N LYS A 342 10.73 -14.83 -4.92
CA LYS A 342 11.12 -16.25 -4.82
C LYS A 342 9.96 -17.11 -4.33
N LEU A 343 9.87 -18.33 -4.86
CA LEU A 343 8.81 -19.28 -4.53
C LEU A 343 9.04 -19.98 -3.18
N GLY A 344 7.95 -20.23 -2.47
CA GLY A 344 7.95 -21.04 -1.26
C GLY A 344 8.81 -20.46 -0.15
N LYS A 345 9.59 -21.32 0.50
CA LYS A 345 10.47 -20.93 1.62
C LYS A 345 11.62 -20.03 1.19
N ASP A 346 11.95 -19.99 -0.10
CA ASP A 346 13.01 -19.13 -0.63
C ASP A 346 12.64 -17.66 -0.56
N CYS A 347 11.37 -17.30 -0.31
CA CYS A 347 10.98 -15.93 -0.01
C CYS A 347 11.60 -15.39 1.30
N ASN A 348 12.15 -16.29 2.13
CA ASN A 348 13.00 -15.99 3.27
C ASN A 348 12.36 -14.99 4.26
N TYR A 349 11.26 -15.42 4.88
CA TYR A 349 10.62 -14.66 5.95
C TYR A 349 11.47 -14.60 7.23
N LYS A 350 11.62 -13.39 7.79
CA LYS A 350 12.23 -13.12 9.08
C LYS A 350 11.19 -12.48 10.01
N ASP A 351 10.87 -13.15 11.11
CA ASP A 351 9.81 -12.70 12.01
C ASP A 351 10.20 -11.43 12.81
N ALA A 352 11.45 -11.34 13.25
CA ALA A 352 12.03 -10.12 13.80
C ALA A 352 12.97 -9.51 12.75
N GLY A 353 12.39 -8.92 11.71
CA GLY A 353 13.14 -8.42 10.55
C GLY A 353 13.69 -7.01 10.73
N VAL A 354 12.85 -6.05 11.16
CA VAL A 354 13.26 -4.65 11.37
C VAL A 354 12.82 -4.16 12.74
N SER A 355 13.76 -3.62 13.51
CA SER A 355 13.48 -3.05 14.83
C SER A 355 12.84 -1.67 14.71
N LEU A 356 11.86 -1.43 15.57
CA LEU A 356 11.19 -0.14 15.76
C LEU A 356 11.73 0.61 17.00
N GLY A 357 12.84 0.14 17.57
CA GLY A 357 13.37 0.65 18.83
C GLY A 357 12.38 0.40 19.98
N ASN A 358 11.89 1.49 20.59
CA ASN A 358 10.95 1.45 21.70
C ASN A 358 9.48 1.59 21.25
N GLN A 359 9.25 1.78 19.95
CA GLN A 359 7.93 2.00 19.38
C GLN A 359 7.32 0.66 19.00
N LYS A 360 6.01 0.64 18.76
CA LYS A 360 5.28 -0.60 18.48
C LYS A 360 4.54 -0.53 17.16
N SER A 361 4.62 -1.63 16.41
CA SER A 361 3.67 -1.95 15.35
C SER A 361 2.32 -2.30 15.97
N GLU A 362 1.25 -1.98 15.25
CA GLU A 362 -0.05 -2.60 15.47
C GLU A 362 -0.41 -3.47 14.26
N LEU A 363 -1.66 -3.44 13.80
CA LEU A 363 -2.11 -4.25 12.67
C LEU A 363 -1.91 -3.56 11.33
N GLY A 364 -1.85 -2.23 11.25
CA GLY A 364 -1.65 -1.57 9.96
C GLY A 364 -0.26 -1.00 9.73
N LEU A 365 -0.02 -0.70 8.45
CA LEU A 365 1.14 0.00 7.92
C LEU A 365 0.62 1.13 7.01
N PRO A 366 1.46 2.10 6.62
CA PRO A 366 1.02 3.17 5.76
C PRO A 366 0.56 2.63 4.40
N ASN A 367 -0.62 3.03 3.96
CA ASN A 367 -1.24 2.55 2.74
C ASN A 367 -0.57 3.18 1.50
N PHE A 368 0.34 2.44 0.89
CA PHE A 368 0.95 2.82 -0.38
C PHE A 368 0.39 1.97 -1.54
N PRO A 369 -0.14 2.61 -2.60
CA PRO A 369 -0.46 1.97 -3.87
C PRO A 369 0.72 1.24 -4.50
N GLY A 370 0.45 0.11 -5.17
CA GLY A 370 1.48 -0.74 -5.77
C GLY A 370 2.38 -0.03 -6.78
N PHE A 371 1.86 0.96 -7.50
CA PHE A 371 2.63 1.67 -8.54
C PHE A 371 3.84 2.46 -7.99
N TYR A 372 3.91 2.75 -6.69
CA TYR A 372 5.10 3.35 -6.06
C TYR A 372 6.30 2.39 -6.00
N PHE A 373 6.05 1.11 -6.28
CA PHE A 373 7.04 0.04 -6.20
C PHE A 373 7.26 -0.64 -7.55
N GLN A 374 6.76 -0.04 -8.62
CA GLN A 374 6.96 -0.54 -9.97
C GLN A 374 8.42 -0.33 -10.40
N ASN A 375 9.03 -1.35 -10.98
CA ASN A 375 10.42 -1.35 -11.44
C ASN A 375 11.48 -1.21 -10.33
N ILE A 376 11.15 -1.56 -9.08
CA ILE A 376 12.19 -1.73 -8.07
C ILE A 376 13.06 -2.91 -8.47
N LEU A 377 14.32 -2.63 -8.75
CA LEU A 377 15.32 -3.67 -8.96
C LEU A 377 15.53 -4.42 -7.63
N PRO A 378 15.57 -5.76 -7.62
CA PRO A 378 15.90 -6.51 -6.41
C PRO A 378 17.20 -5.99 -5.81
N THR A 379 17.19 -5.63 -4.54
CA THR A 379 18.42 -5.22 -3.86
C THR A 379 19.33 -6.44 -3.71
N THR A 380 20.31 -6.59 -4.60
CA THR A 380 21.41 -7.56 -4.45
C THR A 380 22.36 -7.09 -3.36
N GLY A 381 21.90 -7.06 -2.12
CA GLY A 381 22.69 -6.66 -0.95
C GLY A 381 22.91 -7.86 -0.05
N GLN A 382 24.03 -8.57 -0.23
CA GLN A 382 24.48 -9.53 0.77
C GLN A 382 24.71 -8.80 2.09
N VAL A 383 24.08 -9.28 3.16
CA VAL A 383 24.44 -8.89 4.52
C VAL A 383 25.84 -9.42 4.76
N VAL A 384 26.85 -8.55 4.65
CA VAL A 384 28.19 -8.86 5.14
C VAL A 384 28.07 -8.93 6.66
N GLN A 385 27.99 -10.14 7.21
CA GLN A 385 28.25 -10.36 8.62
C GLN A 385 29.69 -9.91 8.87
N LYS A 386 29.87 -8.81 9.61
CA LYS A 386 31.16 -8.55 10.24
C LYS A 386 31.34 -9.62 11.32
N GLN A 387 32.43 -10.37 11.18
CA GLN A 387 32.95 -11.31 12.17
C GLN A 387 33.28 -10.60 13.49
#